data_AF-A0A8S9WFU4-F1
#
_entry.id   AF-A0A8S9WFU4-F1
#
_cell.length_a   1.000
_cell.length_b   1.000
_cell.length_c   1.000
_cell.angle_alpha   90.00
_cell.angle_beta   90.00
_cell.angle_gamma   90.00
#
_symmetry.space_group_name_H-M   'P 1'
#
loop_
_entity.id
_entity.type
_entity.pdbx_description
1 polymer ?
#
loop_
_entity_poly.entity_id
_entity_poly.type
_entity_poly.pdbx_seq_one_letter_code
_entity_poly.pdbx_strand_id
1 'polypeptide(L)'
;IAVCLEEETDAKDIVRDIRDPKVIESVVELHERLEAESSIEKVQSIAPYFQDRVPDDLEGVKKKLASAPGAEKFFNDDFSIMLVYASPIAGLSEEKVKAATELIQKDVDRTTKPAGVEYKITGMAPLINELLRLMREDMVFTTVIAAIIIFVILALLERSLTKGFLVFLPLIFGITWTFGTMGFLGIPISVSTVMIGSVIIGLGVEYGIFMVSRYYEERERHTSAESLKIAITNIGSSTFGSAATTTAAFFALTLAAMPMIQHLGQTLALGIIYCWIAAAIVNPCFIIFEERIEAKVLAKVLQKWVGSD
;
A
#
# COMPACT_ATOMS: atom_id res chain seq x y z
N ILE A 1 24.08 -6.33 -1.00
CA ILE A 1 24.31 -7.03 0.28
C ILE A 1 25.57 -6.43 0.89
N ALA A 2 25.47 -5.90 2.11
CA ALA A 2 26.60 -5.40 2.87
C ALA A 2 27.03 -6.46 3.88
N VAL A 3 28.30 -6.84 3.82
CA VAL A 3 28.95 -7.74 4.78
C VAL A 3 29.72 -6.85 5.73
N CYS A 4 29.33 -6.84 7.00
CA CYS A 4 29.84 -5.92 8.01
C CYS A 4 30.44 -6.69 9.18
N LEU A 5 31.43 -6.10 9.84
CA LEU A 5 31.87 -6.58 11.15
C LEU A 5 30.83 -6.20 12.22
N GLU A 6 30.56 -7.09 13.17
CA GLU A 6 29.75 -6.80 14.35
C GLU A 6 30.52 -5.92 15.33
N GLU A 7 29.90 -4.84 15.82
CA GLU A 7 30.56 -3.88 16.73
C GLU A 7 30.69 -4.38 18.18
N GLU A 8 29.90 -5.37 18.62
CA GLU A 8 29.80 -5.76 20.05
C GLU A 8 29.70 -7.28 20.26
N THR A 9 30.80 -8.01 20.08
CA THR A 9 30.83 -9.44 20.38
C THR A 9 32.08 -9.79 21.22
N ASP A 10 31.91 -10.54 22.32
CA ASP A 10 32.99 -10.87 23.30
C ASP A 10 33.66 -12.24 23.00
N ALA A 11 33.53 -12.72 21.76
CA ALA A 11 34.02 -14.02 21.34
C ALA A 11 35.52 -13.98 20.98
N LYS A 12 36.27 -15.02 21.40
CA LYS A 12 37.74 -15.08 21.27
C LYS A 12 38.27 -15.23 19.83
N ASP A 13 37.44 -15.59 18.86
CA ASP A 13 37.81 -15.83 17.45
C ASP A 13 36.97 -14.95 16.51
N ILE A 14 36.89 -13.66 16.83
CA ILE A 14 36.14 -12.66 16.05
C ILE A 14 36.99 -12.13 14.90
N VAL A 15 36.35 -12.05 13.74
CA VAL A 15 36.89 -11.36 12.58
C VAL A 15 36.96 -9.85 12.86
N ARG A 16 38.14 -9.25 12.65
CA ARG A 16 38.37 -7.80 12.84
C ARG A 16 38.71 -7.04 11.57
N ASP A 17 38.86 -7.75 10.46
CA ASP A 17 39.14 -7.20 9.14
C ASP A 17 38.26 -7.98 8.16
N ILE A 18 37.43 -7.28 7.37
CA ILE A 18 36.50 -7.93 6.45
C ILE A 18 37.21 -8.71 5.32
N ARG A 19 38.55 -8.56 5.21
CA ARG A 19 39.42 -9.33 4.31
C ARG A 19 39.93 -10.64 4.92
N ASP A 20 39.46 -11.03 6.10
CA ASP A 20 39.81 -12.33 6.69
C ASP A 20 39.45 -13.48 5.73
N PRO A 21 40.34 -14.48 5.54
CA PRO A 21 40.08 -15.64 4.68
C PRO A 21 38.71 -16.29 4.86
N LYS A 22 38.24 -16.43 6.12
CA LYS A 22 36.93 -17.02 6.43
C LYS A 22 35.78 -16.20 5.84
N VAL A 23 35.92 -14.87 5.81
CA VAL A 23 34.92 -13.97 5.21
C VAL A 23 34.97 -14.07 3.69
N ILE A 24 36.16 -14.12 3.11
CA ILE A 24 36.32 -14.25 1.65
C ILE A 24 35.71 -15.57 1.16
N GLU A 25 35.96 -16.69 1.85
CA GLU A 25 35.33 -17.98 1.55
C GLU A 25 33.80 -17.89 1.62
N SER A 26 33.27 -17.28 2.68
CA SER A 26 31.83 -17.07 2.84
C SER A 26 31.21 -16.21 1.71
N VAL A 27 31.92 -15.16 1.27
CA VAL A 27 31.49 -14.31 0.16
C VAL A 27 31.57 -15.03 -1.19
N VAL A 28 32.57 -15.89 -1.39
CA VAL A 28 32.65 -16.77 -2.58
C VAL A 28 31.48 -17.75 -2.60
N GLU A 29 31.17 -18.39 -1.48
CA GLU A 29 30.01 -19.28 -1.35
C GLU A 29 28.70 -18.54 -1.69
N LEU A 30 28.51 -17.35 -1.13
CA LEU A 30 27.34 -16.51 -1.40
C LEU A 30 27.26 -16.11 -2.89
N HIS A 31 28.39 -15.76 -3.51
CA HIS A 31 28.44 -15.38 -4.92
C HIS A 31 27.97 -16.52 -5.83
N GLU A 32 28.46 -17.74 -5.61
CA GLU A 32 28.08 -18.91 -6.41
C GLU A 32 26.59 -19.26 -6.24
N ARG A 33 26.05 -19.15 -5.02
CA ARG A 33 24.61 -19.34 -4.76
C ARG A 33 23.77 -18.33 -5.52
N LEU A 34 24.13 -17.05 -5.45
CA LEU A 34 23.38 -15.98 -6.10
C LEU A 34 23.47 -16.05 -7.64
N GLU A 35 24.60 -16.49 -8.21
CA GLU A 35 24.71 -16.72 -9.66
C GLU A 35 23.86 -17.91 -10.14
N ALA A 36 23.62 -18.90 -9.29
CA ALA A 36 22.76 -20.04 -9.61
C ALA A 36 21.26 -19.68 -9.62
N GLU A 37 20.88 -18.54 -9.04
CA GLU A 37 19.48 -18.13 -8.93
C GLU A 37 18.94 -17.55 -10.24
N SER A 38 17.87 -18.17 -10.75
CA SER A 38 17.22 -17.78 -12.02
C SER A 38 16.63 -16.38 -12.06
N SER A 39 16.50 -15.71 -10.91
CA SER A 39 15.97 -14.34 -10.80
C SER A 39 17.05 -13.26 -10.78
N ILE A 40 18.32 -13.67 -10.73
CA ILE A 40 19.49 -12.79 -10.68
C ILE A 40 20.15 -12.78 -12.05
N GLU A 41 20.32 -11.58 -12.63
CA GLU A 41 20.97 -11.41 -13.94
C GLU A 41 22.49 -11.39 -13.80
N LYS A 42 22.97 -10.76 -12.73
CA LYS A 42 24.41 -10.54 -12.52
C LYS A 42 24.75 -10.37 -11.06
N VAL A 43 25.84 -11.00 -10.63
CA VAL A 43 26.44 -10.75 -9.32
C VAL A 43 27.80 -10.08 -9.53
N GLN A 44 28.06 -8.99 -8.81
CA GLN A 44 29.37 -8.33 -8.76
C GLN A 44 29.89 -8.35 -7.33
N SER A 45 31.01 -9.01 -7.14
CA SER A 45 31.72 -9.11 -5.87
C SER A 45 33.20 -9.28 -6.11
N ILE A 46 33.97 -9.47 -5.04
CA ILE A 46 35.38 -9.85 -5.09
C ILE A 46 35.60 -11.34 -5.44
N ALA A 47 34.57 -12.19 -5.41
CA ALA A 47 34.70 -13.63 -5.59
C ALA A 47 35.41 -14.06 -6.90
N PRO A 48 35.22 -13.37 -8.05
CA PRO A 48 35.95 -13.69 -9.29
C PRO A 48 37.48 -13.64 -9.14
N TYR A 49 38.03 -12.84 -8.22
CA TYR A 49 39.48 -12.78 -7.96
C TYR A 49 39.99 -13.98 -7.12
N PHE A 50 39.09 -14.77 -6.56
CA PHE A 50 39.39 -15.88 -5.65
C PHE A 50 38.98 -17.27 -6.16
N GLN A 51 38.49 -17.38 -7.41
CA GLN A 51 38.02 -18.65 -7.99
C GLN A 51 39.05 -19.79 -7.95
N ASP A 52 40.34 -19.50 -8.11
CA ASP A 52 41.37 -20.56 -8.06
C ASP A 52 41.58 -21.12 -6.65
N ARG A 53 41.63 -20.23 -5.65
CA ARG A 53 41.87 -20.50 -4.22
C ARG A 53 41.79 -19.20 -3.41
N VAL A 54 41.17 -19.29 -2.24
CA VAL A 54 41.30 -18.30 -1.16
C VAL A 54 42.58 -18.60 -0.35
N PRO A 55 43.50 -17.64 -0.19
CA PRO A 55 44.67 -17.81 0.68
C PRO A 55 44.27 -18.07 2.13
N ASP A 56 45.00 -18.94 2.83
CA ASP A 56 44.69 -19.34 4.22
C ASP A 56 45.04 -18.22 5.24
N ASP A 57 45.72 -17.16 4.80
CA ASP A 57 46.21 -16.06 5.64
C ASP A 57 45.83 -14.67 5.07
N LEU A 58 45.69 -13.70 5.99
CA LEU A 58 45.25 -12.34 5.68
C LEU A 58 46.22 -11.60 4.73
N GLU A 59 47.53 -11.82 4.85
CA GLU A 59 48.52 -11.14 3.99
C GLU A 59 48.46 -11.67 2.55
N GLY A 60 48.21 -12.97 2.38
CA GLY A 60 47.90 -13.59 1.10
C GLY A 60 46.68 -12.97 0.44
N VAL A 61 45.58 -12.79 1.20
CA VAL A 61 44.36 -12.13 0.69
C VAL A 61 44.65 -10.69 0.27
N LYS A 62 45.33 -9.89 1.12
CA LYS A 62 45.68 -8.50 0.82
C LYS A 62 46.53 -8.39 -0.44
N LYS A 63 47.52 -9.27 -0.62
CA LYS A 63 48.38 -9.28 -1.80
C LYS A 63 47.58 -9.56 -3.08
N LYS A 64 46.62 -10.50 -3.01
CA LYS A 64 45.74 -10.83 -4.14
C LYS A 64 44.83 -9.66 -4.49
N LEU A 65 44.20 -9.04 -3.49
CA LEU A 65 43.36 -7.84 -3.66
C LEU A 65 44.15 -6.66 -4.23
N ALA A 66 45.38 -6.43 -3.77
CA ALA A 66 46.23 -5.35 -4.29
C ALA A 66 46.60 -5.54 -5.77
N SER A 67 46.61 -6.79 -6.26
CA SER A 67 46.83 -7.13 -7.66
C SER A 67 45.55 -7.16 -8.51
N ALA A 68 44.37 -6.97 -7.91
CA ALA A 68 43.07 -7.05 -8.55
C ALA A 68 42.52 -5.63 -8.84
N PRO A 69 42.56 -5.15 -10.09
CA PRO A 69 42.08 -3.81 -10.41
C PRO A 69 40.57 -3.68 -10.15
N GLY A 70 40.17 -2.65 -9.38
CA GLY A 70 38.76 -2.39 -9.08
C GLY A 70 38.24 -3.11 -7.84
N ALA A 71 39.04 -3.99 -7.20
CA ALA A 71 38.65 -4.67 -5.98
C ALA A 71 38.43 -3.69 -4.82
N GLU A 72 39.16 -2.58 -4.80
CA GLU A 72 39.04 -1.52 -3.81
C GLU A 72 37.63 -0.90 -3.74
N LYS A 73 36.85 -0.95 -4.83
CA LYS A 73 35.49 -0.37 -4.88
C LYS A 73 34.45 -1.14 -4.09
N PHE A 74 34.75 -2.37 -3.71
CA PHE A 74 33.84 -3.21 -2.93
C PHE A 74 34.02 -3.01 -1.42
N PHE A 75 35.05 -2.31 -0.98
CA PHE A 75 35.35 -2.08 0.43
C PHE A 75 35.18 -0.62 0.79
N ASN A 76 34.93 -0.36 2.08
CA ASN A 76 35.12 0.96 2.65
C ASN A 76 36.58 1.16 3.11
N ASP A 77 36.93 2.41 3.43
CA ASP A 77 38.32 2.82 3.71
C ASP A 77 38.97 2.10 4.90
N ASP A 78 38.18 1.72 5.90
CA ASP A 78 38.62 1.06 7.13
C ASP A 78 38.50 -0.49 7.08
N PHE A 79 38.01 -1.05 5.97
CA PHE A 79 37.77 -2.48 5.79
C PHE A 79 36.82 -3.08 6.85
N SER A 80 35.87 -2.30 7.36
CA SER A 80 34.79 -2.78 8.21
C SER A 80 33.58 -3.29 7.41
N ILE A 81 33.45 -2.88 6.14
CA ILE A 81 32.32 -3.22 5.26
C ILE A 81 32.80 -3.68 3.89
N MET A 82 32.19 -4.75 3.37
CA MET A 82 32.33 -5.23 2.00
C MET A 82 30.96 -5.29 1.31
N LEU A 83 30.87 -4.88 0.05
CA LEU A 83 29.64 -4.91 -0.74
C LEU A 83 29.65 -6.05 -1.77
N VAL A 84 28.54 -6.79 -1.81
CA VAL A 84 28.20 -7.75 -2.86
C VAL A 84 26.95 -7.24 -3.56
N TYR A 85 27.05 -6.95 -4.85
CA TYR A 85 25.94 -6.45 -5.67
C TYR A 85 25.29 -7.63 -6.38
N ALA A 86 23.99 -7.82 -6.18
CA ALA A 86 23.17 -8.76 -6.94
C ALA A 86 22.11 -7.96 -7.70
N SER A 87 22.19 -7.99 -9.02
CA SER A 87 21.26 -7.31 -9.90
C SER A 87 20.15 -8.28 -10.31
N PRO A 88 18.89 -8.05 -9.87
CA PRO A 88 17.78 -8.83 -10.36
C PRO A 88 17.53 -8.52 -11.84
N ILE A 89 16.91 -9.45 -12.57
CA ILE A 89 16.63 -9.29 -14.00
C ILE A 89 15.85 -7.99 -14.28
N ALA A 90 16.23 -7.25 -15.31
CA ALA A 90 15.53 -6.04 -15.73
C ALA A 90 14.06 -6.32 -16.11
N GLY A 91 13.13 -5.46 -15.66
CA GLY A 91 11.71 -5.55 -16.03
C GLY A 91 10.87 -6.52 -15.19
N LEU A 92 11.37 -6.98 -14.04
CA LEU A 92 10.58 -7.75 -13.08
C LEU A 92 9.43 -6.90 -12.50
N SER A 93 8.24 -7.49 -12.39
CA SER A 93 7.12 -6.89 -11.66
C SER A 93 7.45 -6.74 -10.17
N GLU A 94 6.70 -5.91 -9.44
CA GLU A 94 6.85 -5.73 -7.99
C GLU A 94 6.90 -7.06 -7.23
N GLU A 95 6.01 -8.01 -7.58
CA GLU A 95 6.01 -9.36 -7.01
C GLU A 95 7.31 -10.13 -7.27
N LYS A 96 7.87 -9.99 -8.47
CA LYS A 96 9.11 -10.66 -8.83
C LYS A 96 10.33 -10.00 -8.18
N VAL A 97 10.33 -8.68 -8.00
CA VAL A 97 11.36 -7.96 -7.23
C VAL A 97 11.31 -8.38 -5.77
N LYS A 98 10.11 -8.52 -5.20
CA LYS A 98 9.91 -9.07 -3.86
C LYS A 98 10.42 -10.51 -3.75
N ALA A 99 10.03 -11.39 -4.66
CA ALA A 99 10.47 -12.78 -4.69
C ALA A 99 12.00 -12.89 -4.83
N ALA A 100 12.62 -12.08 -5.69
CA ALA A 100 14.08 -12.02 -5.82
C ALA A 100 14.75 -11.58 -4.51
N THR A 101 14.20 -10.57 -3.84
CA THR A 101 14.74 -10.10 -2.55
C THR A 101 14.60 -11.18 -1.46
N GLU A 102 13.48 -11.90 -1.43
CA GLU A 102 13.25 -13.02 -0.50
C GLU A 102 14.21 -14.20 -0.77
N LEU A 103 14.51 -14.50 -2.05
CA LEU A 103 15.51 -15.50 -2.43
C LEU A 103 16.91 -15.09 -1.98
N ILE A 104 17.31 -13.84 -2.24
CA ILE A 104 18.60 -13.31 -1.78
C ILE A 104 18.70 -13.41 -0.25
N GLN A 105 17.64 -13.07 0.49
CA GLN A 105 17.61 -13.20 1.95
C GLN A 105 17.81 -14.64 2.40
N LYS A 106 17.11 -15.57 1.76
CA LYS A 106 17.23 -17.00 2.04
C LYS A 106 18.63 -17.54 1.77
N ASP A 107 19.30 -17.09 0.71
CA ASP A 107 20.67 -17.50 0.41
C ASP A 107 21.67 -16.91 1.39
N VAL A 108 21.51 -15.63 1.73
CA VAL A 108 22.29 -14.98 2.80
C VAL A 108 22.16 -15.72 4.13
N ASP A 109 20.97 -16.22 4.46
CA ASP A 109 20.74 -16.97 5.71
C ASP A 109 21.26 -18.41 5.67
N ARG A 110 21.51 -18.96 4.48
CA ARG A 110 22.09 -20.30 4.29
C ARG A 110 23.60 -20.30 4.17
N THR A 111 24.20 -19.17 3.80
CA THR A 111 25.65 -19.01 3.76
C THR A 111 26.24 -19.10 5.16
N THR A 112 27.40 -19.76 5.27
CA THR A 112 28.11 -19.88 6.55
C THR A 112 28.69 -18.52 6.93
N LYS A 113 28.19 -17.90 8.02
CA LYS A 113 28.65 -16.58 8.49
C LYS A 113 29.77 -16.77 9.54
N PRO A 114 30.99 -16.24 9.31
CA PRO A 114 32.05 -16.26 10.33
C PRO A 114 31.64 -15.48 11.58
N ALA A 115 32.24 -15.81 12.73
CA ALA A 115 31.94 -15.13 13.99
C ALA A 115 32.34 -13.64 13.93
N GLY A 116 31.42 -12.76 14.36
CA GLY A 116 31.62 -11.31 14.31
C GLY A 116 31.34 -10.70 12.93
N VAL A 117 30.62 -11.40 12.04
CA VAL A 117 30.28 -10.90 10.71
C VAL A 117 28.78 -11.00 10.46
N GLU A 118 28.18 -9.88 10.09
CA GLU A 118 26.76 -9.74 9.79
C GLU A 118 26.54 -9.44 8.30
N TYR A 119 25.50 -10.02 7.72
CA TYR A 119 25.11 -9.80 6.33
C TYR A 119 23.79 -9.03 6.30
N LYS A 120 23.80 -7.81 5.76
CA LYS A 120 22.64 -6.92 5.62
C LYS A 120 22.23 -6.77 4.17
N ILE A 121 20.97 -7.05 3.86
CA ILE A 121 20.42 -6.75 2.54
C ILE A 121 20.08 -5.26 2.47
N THR A 122 20.61 -4.58 1.46
CA THR A 122 20.43 -3.14 1.22
C THR A 122 20.42 -2.87 -0.27
N GLY A 123 20.11 -1.63 -0.66
CA GLY A 123 20.00 -1.17 -2.03
C GLY A 123 18.57 -0.77 -2.41
N MET A 124 18.38 -0.38 -3.67
CA MET A 124 17.10 0.18 -4.13
C MET A 124 15.95 -0.83 -4.09
N ALA A 125 16.19 -2.09 -4.43
CA ALA A 125 15.15 -3.13 -4.46
C ALA A 125 14.51 -3.39 -3.08
N PRO A 126 15.26 -3.74 -2.01
CA PRO A 126 14.69 -3.92 -0.68
C PRO A 126 14.09 -2.62 -0.11
N LEU A 127 14.69 -1.46 -0.40
CA LEU A 127 14.17 -0.16 0.02
C LEU A 127 12.80 0.14 -0.59
N ILE A 128 12.65 -0.06 -1.90
CA ILE A 128 11.36 0.15 -2.60
C ILE A 128 10.32 -0.84 -2.10
N ASN A 129 10.67 -2.12 -1.92
CA ASN A 129 9.75 -3.12 -1.39
C ASN A 129 9.24 -2.76 0.02
N GLU A 130 10.15 -2.33 0.89
CA GLU A 130 9.79 -1.92 2.25
C GLU A 130 8.95 -0.64 2.25
N LEU A 131 9.29 0.33 1.40
CA LEU A 131 8.50 1.54 1.22
C LEU A 131 7.07 1.22 0.75
N LEU A 132 6.91 0.36 -0.27
CA LEU A 132 5.60 -0.05 -0.78
C LEU A 132 4.80 -0.84 0.27
N ARG A 133 5.46 -1.67 1.09
CA ARG A 133 4.85 -2.38 2.22
C ARG A 133 4.30 -1.39 3.25
N LEU A 134 5.13 -0.47 3.73
CA LEU A 134 4.74 0.55 4.70
C LEU A 134 3.59 1.40 4.16
N MET A 135 3.66 1.82 2.90
CA MET A 135 2.58 2.59 2.27
C MET A 135 1.26 1.82 2.21
N ARG A 136 1.29 0.51 1.94
CA ARG A 136 0.08 -0.32 1.93
C ARG A 136 -0.51 -0.45 3.34
N GLU A 137 0.33 -0.72 4.34
CA GLU A 137 -0.07 -0.82 5.73
C GLU A 137 -0.67 0.52 6.23
N ASP A 138 0.03 1.62 5.98
CA ASP A 138 -0.42 2.98 6.31
C ASP A 138 -1.71 3.34 5.60
N MET A 139 -1.87 3.00 4.32
CA MET A 139 -3.10 3.26 3.57
C MET A 139 -4.30 2.57 4.22
N VAL A 140 -4.17 1.29 4.56
CA VAL A 140 -5.26 0.54 5.22
C VAL A 140 -5.54 1.12 6.60
N PHE A 141 -4.51 1.34 7.41
CA PHE A 141 -4.62 1.89 8.75
C PHE A 141 -5.30 3.26 8.77
N THR A 142 -4.80 4.19 7.95
CA THR A 142 -5.35 5.56 7.86
C THR A 142 -6.76 5.58 7.28
N THR A 143 -7.06 4.74 6.27
CA THR A 143 -8.41 4.62 5.69
C THR A 143 -9.41 4.12 6.74
N VAL A 144 -9.07 3.08 7.50
CA VAL A 144 -9.95 2.51 8.52
C VAL A 144 -10.17 3.51 9.67
N ILE A 145 -9.10 4.17 10.14
CA ILE A 145 -9.23 5.17 11.21
C ILE A 145 -10.05 6.37 10.74
N ALA A 146 -9.79 6.90 9.53
CA ALA A 146 -10.54 8.02 8.98
C ALA A 146 -12.02 7.65 8.79
N ALA A 147 -12.31 6.45 8.27
CA ALA A 147 -13.67 5.91 8.15
C ALA A 147 -14.40 5.87 9.50
N ILE A 148 -13.76 5.36 10.55
CA ILE A 148 -14.35 5.30 11.90
C ILE A 148 -14.62 6.71 12.44
N ILE A 149 -13.63 7.61 12.36
CA ILE A 149 -13.77 8.98 12.86
C ILE A 149 -14.91 9.70 12.14
N ILE A 150 -14.96 9.61 10.81
CA ILE A 150 -16.01 10.23 10.00
C ILE A 150 -17.37 9.64 10.34
N PHE A 151 -17.48 8.31 10.46
CA PHE A 151 -18.73 7.67 10.85
C PHE A 151 -19.22 8.16 12.21
N VAL A 152 -18.32 8.29 13.20
CA VAL A 152 -18.67 8.83 14.53
C VAL A 152 -19.16 10.28 14.42
N ILE A 153 -18.46 11.13 13.66
CA ILE A 153 -18.86 12.52 13.44
C ILE A 153 -20.25 12.59 12.77
N LEU A 154 -20.48 11.78 11.74
CA LEU A 154 -21.76 11.73 11.02
C LEU A 154 -22.90 11.24 11.92
N ALA A 155 -22.66 10.20 12.74
CA ALA A 155 -23.65 9.71 13.68
C ALA A 155 -24.02 10.77 14.74
N LEU A 156 -23.05 11.58 15.18
CA LEU A 156 -23.29 12.70 16.09
C LEU A 156 -24.04 13.85 15.39
N LEU A 157 -23.67 14.17 14.15
CA LEU A 157 -24.29 15.25 13.36
C LEU A 157 -25.76 14.94 13.07
N GLU A 158 -26.04 13.74 12.59
CA GLU A 158 -27.40 13.25 12.28
C GLU A 158 -28.19 12.84 13.52
N ARG A 159 -27.55 12.85 14.70
CA ARG A 159 -28.11 12.42 15.99
C ARG A 159 -28.75 11.02 15.96
N SER A 160 -28.30 10.18 15.04
CA SER A 160 -28.81 8.83 14.82
C SER A 160 -27.75 7.99 14.12
N LEU A 161 -27.49 6.80 14.68
CA LEU A 161 -26.56 5.84 14.10
C LEU A 161 -27.04 5.35 12.72
N THR A 162 -28.34 5.16 12.54
CA THR A 162 -28.90 4.68 11.27
C THR A 162 -28.75 5.74 10.18
N LYS A 163 -29.09 7.00 10.48
CA LYS A 163 -28.93 8.12 9.54
C LYS A 163 -27.48 8.38 9.19
N GLY A 164 -26.59 8.37 10.20
CA GLY A 164 -25.15 8.47 9.99
C GLY A 164 -24.61 7.36 9.10
N PHE A 165 -25.12 6.13 9.26
CA PHE A 165 -24.76 5.01 8.39
C PHE A 165 -25.25 5.19 6.95
N LEU A 166 -26.48 5.67 6.76
CA LEU A 166 -27.01 5.97 5.42
C LEU A 166 -26.15 7.02 4.70
N VAL A 167 -25.74 8.07 5.40
CA VAL A 167 -24.81 9.08 4.85
C VAL A 167 -23.46 8.48 4.50
N PHE A 168 -23.00 7.49 5.26
CA PHE A 168 -21.69 6.86 5.08
C PHE A 168 -21.66 5.82 3.95
N LEU A 169 -22.82 5.25 3.56
CA LEU A 169 -22.90 4.20 2.53
C LEU A 169 -22.25 4.59 1.18
N PRO A 170 -22.53 5.76 0.58
CA PRO A 170 -21.94 6.13 -0.69
C PRO A 170 -20.41 6.15 -0.66
N LEU A 171 -19.82 6.51 0.48
CA LEU A 171 -18.38 6.47 0.67
C LEU A 171 -17.85 5.03 0.66
N ILE A 172 -18.48 4.11 1.41
CA ILE A 172 -18.06 2.69 1.44
C ILE A 172 -18.07 2.10 0.02
N PHE A 173 -19.16 2.31 -0.70
CA PHE A 173 -19.31 1.79 -2.06
C PHE A 173 -18.36 2.49 -3.03
N GLY A 174 -18.18 3.81 -2.93
CA GLY A 174 -17.23 4.56 -3.73
C GLY A 174 -15.80 4.05 -3.58
N ILE A 175 -15.30 3.94 -2.35
CA ILE A 175 -13.98 3.38 -2.04
C ILE A 175 -13.85 1.96 -2.58
N THR A 176 -14.82 1.09 -2.26
CA THR A 176 -14.78 -0.33 -2.64
C THR A 176 -14.79 -0.49 -4.16
N TRP A 177 -15.60 0.28 -4.88
CA TRP A 177 -15.63 0.24 -6.34
C TRP A 177 -14.37 0.82 -6.94
N THR A 178 -13.81 1.92 -6.42
CA THR A 178 -12.55 2.47 -6.93
C THR A 178 -11.39 1.50 -6.79
N PHE A 179 -11.14 1.00 -5.58
CA PHE A 179 -10.06 0.03 -5.35
C PHE A 179 -10.34 -1.33 -6.00
N GLY A 180 -11.61 -1.73 -6.09
CA GLY A 180 -12.04 -2.93 -6.82
C GLY A 180 -11.74 -2.82 -8.31
N THR A 181 -12.05 -1.69 -8.94
CA THR A 181 -11.72 -1.41 -10.35
C THR A 181 -10.22 -1.35 -10.56
N MET A 182 -9.45 -0.77 -9.63
CA MET A 182 -7.99 -0.78 -9.69
C MET A 182 -7.43 -2.20 -9.64
N GLY A 183 -7.91 -3.04 -8.71
CA GLY A 183 -7.52 -4.44 -8.62
C GLY A 183 -7.90 -5.23 -9.87
N PHE A 184 -9.09 -4.97 -10.44
CA PHE A 184 -9.55 -5.61 -11.68
C PHE A 184 -8.71 -5.23 -12.90
N LEU A 185 -8.30 -3.95 -13.00
CA LEU A 185 -7.46 -3.45 -14.09
C LEU A 185 -5.96 -3.70 -13.87
N GLY A 186 -5.56 -4.30 -12.74
CA GLY A 186 -4.17 -4.55 -12.40
C GLY A 186 -3.35 -3.27 -12.16
N ILE A 187 -4.00 -2.18 -11.74
CA ILE A 187 -3.33 -0.91 -11.44
C ILE A 187 -2.59 -1.06 -10.10
N PRO A 188 -1.25 -0.95 -10.06
CA PRO A 188 -0.49 -1.16 -8.84
C PRO A 188 -0.74 -0.06 -7.80
N ILE A 189 -0.66 -0.44 -6.52
CA ILE A 189 -0.68 0.51 -5.41
C ILE A 189 0.61 1.34 -5.48
N SER A 190 0.46 2.65 -5.41
CA SER A 190 1.59 3.59 -5.48
C SER A 190 1.30 4.84 -4.63
N VAL A 191 2.23 5.78 -4.62
CA VAL A 191 2.11 7.01 -3.80
C VAL A 191 0.84 7.79 -4.15
N SER A 192 0.44 7.79 -5.43
CA SER A 192 -0.81 8.42 -5.86
C SER A 192 -2.04 7.78 -5.24
N THR A 193 -2.03 6.45 -5.02
CA THR A 193 -3.19 5.70 -4.50
C THR A 193 -3.49 5.98 -3.03
N VAL A 194 -2.45 6.30 -2.25
CA VAL A 194 -2.62 6.76 -0.86
C VAL A 194 -3.32 8.13 -0.83
N MET A 195 -2.94 9.04 -1.73
CA MET A 195 -3.60 10.34 -1.86
C MET A 195 -5.07 10.20 -2.30
N ILE A 196 -5.35 9.23 -3.18
CA ILE A 196 -6.71 8.93 -3.67
C ILE A 196 -7.64 8.60 -2.52
N GLY A 197 -7.22 7.73 -1.60
CA GLY A 197 -8.04 7.33 -0.45
C GLY A 197 -8.50 8.53 0.39
N SER A 198 -7.56 9.40 0.77
CA SER A 198 -7.87 10.60 1.58
C SER A 198 -8.85 11.56 0.89
N VAL A 199 -8.66 11.81 -0.41
CA VAL A 199 -9.53 12.73 -1.17
C VAL A 199 -10.92 12.15 -1.38
N ILE A 200 -11.03 10.87 -1.74
CA ILE A 200 -12.33 10.19 -1.91
C ILE A 200 -13.08 10.16 -0.59
N ILE A 201 -12.39 9.96 0.54
CA ILE A 201 -12.99 10.03 1.87
C ILE A 201 -13.61 11.40 2.13
N GLY A 202 -12.89 12.49 1.83
CA GLY A 202 -13.42 13.85 2.02
C GLY A 202 -14.64 14.16 1.14
N LEU A 203 -14.58 13.82 -0.15
CA LEU A 203 -15.61 14.19 -1.12
C LEU A 203 -16.79 13.20 -1.18
N GLY A 204 -16.56 11.93 -0.86
CA GLY A 204 -17.57 10.87 -0.98
C GLY A 204 -18.70 11.00 0.03
N VAL A 205 -18.42 11.57 1.20
CA VAL A 205 -19.39 11.77 2.29
C VAL A 205 -20.40 12.86 1.95
N GLU A 206 -19.97 13.91 1.24
CA GLU A 206 -20.80 15.08 0.91
C GLU A 206 -22.08 14.68 0.16
N TYR A 207 -21.97 13.79 -0.84
CA TYR A 207 -23.13 13.33 -1.61
C TYR A 207 -24.13 12.53 -0.76
N GLY A 208 -23.62 11.77 0.22
CA GLY A 208 -24.45 11.08 1.19
C GLY A 208 -25.21 12.05 2.07
N ILE A 209 -24.54 13.09 2.59
CA ILE A 209 -25.15 14.12 3.43
C ILE A 209 -26.30 14.78 2.67
N PHE A 210 -26.04 15.29 1.46
CA PHE A 210 -27.07 15.98 0.69
C PHE A 210 -28.31 15.11 0.45
N MET A 211 -28.11 13.87 0.00
CA MET A 211 -29.23 12.96 -0.29
C MET A 211 -30.06 12.64 0.96
N VAL A 212 -29.39 12.27 2.06
CA VAL A 212 -30.07 11.83 3.30
C VAL A 212 -30.74 13.00 3.99
N SER A 213 -30.05 14.13 4.16
CA SER A 213 -30.62 15.31 4.82
C SER A 213 -31.86 15.80 4.09
N ARG A 214 -31.85 15.83 2.75
CA ARG A 214 -33.02 16.26 1.99
C ARG A 214 -34.17 15.27 2.02
N TYR A 215 -33.84 13.98 1.97
CA TYR A 215 -34.87 12.96 2.14
C TYR A 215 -35.64 13.17 3.45
N TYR A 216 -34.93 13.34 4.58
CA TYR A 216 -35.59 13.54 5.87
C TYR A 216 -36.29 14.91 5.97
N GLU A 217 -35.75 15.97 5.37
CA GLU A 217 -36.43 17.28 5.29
C GLU A 217 -37.78 17.17 4.57
N GLU A 218 -37.84 16.47 3.43
CA GLU A 218 -39.08 16.24 2.69
C GLU A 218 -39.99 15.24 3.39
N ARG A 219 -39.44 14.36 4.25
CA ARG A 219 -40.22 13.36 4.99
C ARG A 219 -41.11 13.95 6.06
N GLU A 220 -40.80 15.16 6.54
CA GLU A 220 -41.66 15.91 7.46
C GLU A 220 -42.98 16.36 6.81
N ARG A 221 -43.03 16.43 5.47
CA ARG A 221 -44.14 17.03 4.71
C ARG A 221 -44.82 16.05 3.75
N HIS A 222 -44.14 14.97 3.37
CA HIS A 222 -44.57 14.07 2.30
C HIS A 222 -44.49 12.60 2.70
N THR A 223 -45.16 11.75 1.90
CA THR A 223 -45.00 10.30 2.02
C THR A 223 -43.59 9.91 1.59
N SER A 224 -43.10 8.75 2.04
CA SER A 224 -41.73 8.31 1.72
C SER A 224 -41.40 8.31 0.23
N ALA A 225 -42.31 7.75 -0.57
CA ALA A 225 -42.12 7.66 -2.00
C ALA A 225 -42.05 9.05 -2.66
N GLU A 226 -42.84 10.00 -2.17
CA GLU A 226 -42.81 11.38 -2.62
C GLU A 226 -41.53 12.09 -2.15
N SER A 227 -41.15 11.96 -0.88
CA SER A 227 -39.92 12.54 -0.32
C SER A 227 -38.69 12.05 -1.07
N LEU A 228 -38.61 10.76 -1.36
CA LEU A 228 -37.51 10.17 -2.11
C LEU A 228 -37.49 10.66 -3.56
N LYS A 229 -38.66 10.75 -4.22
CA LYS A 229 -38.76 11.31 -5.57
C LYS A 229 -38.29 12.76 -5.61
N ILE A 230 -38.71 13.58 -4.64
CA ILE A 230 -38.32 15.00 -4.54
C ILE A 230 -36.81 15.10 -4.27
N ALA A 231 -36.29 14.32 -3.31
CA ALA A 231 -34.86 14.29 -2.99
C ALA A 231 -34.01 13.92 -4.22
N ILE A 232 -34.35 12.83 -4.92
CA ILE A 232 -33.62 12.41 -6.13
C ILE A 232 -33.71 13.47 -7.24
N THR A 233 -34.88 14.10 -7.45
CA THR A 233 -35.05 15.07 -8.54
C THR A 233 -34.30 16.38 -8.27
N ASN A 234 -34.44 16.91 -7.05
CA ASN A 234 -33.85 18.19 -6.67
C ASN A 234 -32.34 18.07 -6.43
N ILE A 235 -31.92 17.04 -5.69
CA ILE A 235 -30.52 16.86 -5.33
C ILE A 235 -29.76 16.11 -6.40
N GLY A 236 -30.40 15.21 -7.14
CA GLY A 236 -29.76 14.54 -8.27
C GLY A 236 -29.20 15.55 -9.28
N SER A 237 -29.95 16.60 -9.63
CA SER A 237 -29.47 17.63 -10.56
C SER A 237 -28.38 18.54 -9.98
N SER A 238 -28.53 18.99 -8.73
CA SER A 238 -27.54 19.85 -8.06
C SER A 238 -26.22 19.13 -7.77
N THR A 239 -26.29 17.93 -7.20
CA THR A 239 -25.09 17.11 -6.90
C THR A 239 -24.45 16.55 -8.15
N PHE A 240 -25.22 16.27 -9.22
CA PHE A 240 -24.63 15.90 -10.51
C PHE A 240 -23.79 17.03 -11.08
N GLY A 241 -24.26 18.28 -10.99
CA GLY A 241 -23.48 19.45 -11.40
C GLY A 241 -22.15 19.54 -10.62
N SER A 242 -22.22 19.41 -9.29
CA SER A 242 -21.02 19.37 -8.43
C SER A 242 -20.07 18.23 -8.82
N ALA A 243 -20.58 16.99 -8.86
CA ALA A 243 -19.80 15.82 -9.22
C ALA A 243 -19.18 15.94 -10.63
N ALA A 244 -19.92 16.48 -11.61
CA ALA A 244 -19.42 16.70 -12.96
C ALA A 244 -18.28 17.72 -12.98
N THR A 245 -18.41 18.84 -12.25
CA THR A 245 -17.34 19.85 -12.17
C THR A 245 -16.09 19.32 -11.48
N THR A 246 -16.25 18.60 -10.36
CA THR A 246 -15.12 18.02 -9.63
C THR A 246 -14.47 16.89 -10.43
N THR A 247 -15.26 16.05 -11.09
CA THR A 247 -14.76 15.03 -12.03
C THR A 247 -13.96 15.68 -13.15
N ALA A 248 -14.47 16.75 -13.77
CA ALA A 248 -13.76 17.47 -14.83
C ALA A 248 -12.45 18.08 -14.31
N ALA A 249 -12.44 18.63 -13.10
CA ALA A 249 -11.23 19.19 -12.47
C ALA A 249 -10.14 18.13 -12.25
N PHE A 250 -10.49 16.96 -11.71
CA PHE A 250 -9.53 15.86 -11.55
C PHE A 250 -9.16 15.21 -12.88
N PHE A 251 -10.10 15.10 -13.81
CA PHE A 251 -9.83 14.60 -15.15
C PHE A 251 -8.88 15.54 -15.92
N ALA A 252 -8.87 16.84 -15.65
CA ALA A 252 -7.89 17.76 -16.23
C ALA A 252 -6.44 17.40 -15.84
N LEU A 253 -6.20 16.71 -14.71
CA LEU A 253 -4.87 16.21 -14.33
C LEU A 253 -4.34 15.15 -15.32
N THR A 254 -5.19 14.55 -16.15
CA THR A 254 -4.75 13.66 -17.24
C THR A 254 -3.91 14.36 -18.30
N LEU A 255 -3.98 15.69 -18.37
CA LEU A 255 -3.15 16.52 -19.25
C LEU A 255 -1.74 16.76 -18.69
N ALA A 256 -1.45 16.33 -17.46
CA ALA A 256 -0.15 16.50 -16.85
C ALA A 256 0.93 15.68 -17.59
N ALA A 257 2.17 16.18 -17.66
CA ALA A 257 3.27 15.47 -18.33
C ALA A 257 3.74 14.22 -17.57
N MET A 258 3.52 14.16 -16.26
CA MET A 258 3.97 13.05 -15.41
C MET A 258 2.88 11.97 -15.33
N PRO A 259 3.15 10.71 -15.76
CA PRO A 259 2.16 9.62 -15.74
C PRO A 259 1.54 9.37 -14.36
N MET A 260 2.32 9.56 -13.29
CA MET A 260 1.82 9.46 -11.91
C MET A 260 0.64 10.41 -11.64
N ILE A 261 0.71 11.66 -12.13
CA ILE A 261 -0.34 12.67 -11.96
C ILE A 261 -1.54 12.35 -12.86
N GLN A 262 -1.30 11.80 -14.06
CA GLN A 262 -2.37 11.37 -14.95
C GLN A 262 -3.21 10.27 -14.31
N HIS A 263 -2.58 9.22 -13.78
CA HIS A 263 -3.26 8.12 -13.09
C HIS A 263 -4.02 8.61 -11.85
N LEU A 264 -3.41 9.52 -11.07
CA LEU A 264 -4.08 10.16 -9.95
C LEU A 264 -5.38 10.84 -10.39
N GLY A 265 -5.34 11.63 -11.46
CA GLY A 265 -6.52 12.30 -12.02
C GLY A 265 -7.62 11.35 -12.48
N GLN A 266 -7.25 10.31 -13.22
CA GLN A 266 -8.20 9.30 -13.73
C GLN A 266 -8.91 8.58 -12.59
N THR A 267 -8.16 8.11 -11.59
CA THR A 267 -8.72 7.34 -10.49
C THR A 267 -9.59 8.20 -9.57
N LEU A 268 -9.20 9.46 -9.32
CA LEU A 268 -10.03 10.40 -8.55
C LEU A 268 -11.34 10.73 -9.27
N ALA A 269 -11.28 11.02 -10.57
CA ALA A 269 -12.47 11.26 -11.38
C ALA A 269 -13.42 10.06 -11.34
N LEU A 270 -12.88 8.84 -11.49
CA LEU A 270 -13.64 7.59 -11.38
C LEU A 270 -14.25 7.39 -9.99
N GLY A 271 -13.50 7.69 -8.92
CA GLY A 271 -13.99 7.59 -7.55
C GLY A 271 -15.12 8.56 -7.23
N ILE A 272 -15.06 9.79 -7.74
CA ILE A 272 -16.15 10.75 -7.57
C ILE A 272 -17.42 10.29 -8.28
N ILE A 273 -17.29 9.79 -9.51
CA ILE A 273 -18.41 9.21 -10.25
C ILE A 273 -19.02 8.05 -9.45
N TYR A 274 -18.20 7.16 -8.90
CA TYR A 274 -18.68 6.04 -8.07
C TYR A 274 -19.37 6.49 -6.78
N CYS A 275 -18.82 7.46 -6.06
CA CYS A 275 -19.47 8.03 -4.87
C CYS A 275 -20.83 8.67 -5.23
N TRP A 276 -20.90 9.41 -6.33
CA TRP A 276 -22.15 10.02 -6.78
C TRP A 276 -23.18 8.96 -7.21
N ILE A 277 -22.78 7.95 -7.99
CA ILE A 277 -23.65 6.83 -8.38
C ILE A 277 -24.15 6.09 -7.13
N ALA A 278 -23.28 5.84 -6.16
CA ALA A 278 -23.68 5.21 -4.91
C ALA A 278 -24.67 6.09 -4.13
N ALA A 279 -24.45 7.41 -4.07
CA ALA A 279 -25.40 8.32 -3.44
C ALA A 279 -26.75 8.36 -4.16
N ALA A 280 -26.76 8.32 -5.49
CA ALA A 280 -27.96 8.42 -6.31
C ALA A 280 -28.77 7.11 -6.37
N ILE A 281 -28.12 5.95 -6.26
CA ILE A 281 -28.76 4.63 -6.44
C ILE A 281 -28.79 3.85 -5.12
N VAL A 282 -27.64 3.66 -4.48
CA VAL A 282 -27.53 2.83 -3.29
C VAL A 282 -28.27 3.48 -2.12
N ASN A 283 -28.07 4.77 -1.90
CA ASN A 283 -28.66 5.46 -0.76
C ASN A 283 -30.21 5.38 -0.73
N PRO A 284 -30.93 5.70 -1.83
CA PRO A 284 -32.38 5.53 -1.89
C PRO A 284 -32.85 4.09 -1.62
N CYS A 285 -32.13 3.08 -2.12
CA CYS A 285 -32.47 1.69 -1.86
C CYS A 285 -32.38 1.33 -0.36
N PHE A 286 -31.34 1.81 0.32
CA PHE A 286 -31.16 1.56 1.76
C PHE A 286 -32.12 2.38 2.62
N ILE A 287 -32.48 3.59 2.22
CA ILE A 287 -33.53 4.39 2.87
C ILE A 287 -34.88 3.66 2.83
N ILE A 288 -35.29 3.14 1.66
CA ILE A 288 -36.54 2.35 1.55
C ILE A 288 -36.49 1.12 2.45
N PHE A 289 -35.31 0.49 2.57
CA PHE A 289 -35.13 -0.68 3.42
C PHE A 289 -35.25 -0.34 4.91
N GLU A 290 -34.64 0.76 5.37
CA GLU A 290 -34.78 1.29 6.73
C GLU A 290 -36.25 1.49 7.08
N GLU A 291 -37.01 2.21 6.24
CA GLU A 291 -38.42 2.48 6.53
C GLU A 291 -39.28 1.21 6.61
N ARG A 292 -39.01 0.22 5.75
CA ARG A 292 -39.73 -1.05 5.80
C ARG A 292 -39.46 -1.79 7.11
N ILE A 293 -38.24 -1.66 7.65
CA ILE A 293 -37.90 -2.24 8.95
C ILE A 293 -38.63 -1.48 10.06
N GLU A 294 -38.56 -0.16 10.08
CA GLU A 294 -39.24 0.66 11.09
C GLU A 294 -40.74 0.41 11.12
N ALA A 295 -41.40 0.36 9.95
CA ALA A 295 -42.82 0.06 9.85
C ALA A 295 -43.18 -1.33 10.40
N LYS A 296 -42.35 -2.35 10.13
CA LYS A 296 -42.54 -3.72 10.68
C LYS A 296 -42.34 -3.77 12.19
N VAL A 297 -41.36 -3.05 12.71
CA VAL A 297 -41.08 -2.98 14.15
C VAL A 297 -42.23 -2.29 14.87
N LEU A 298 -42.69 -1.14 14.37
CA LEU A 298 -43.85 -0.42 14.90
C LEU A 298 -45.12 -1.28 14.87
N ALA A 299 -45.39 -1.99 13.76
CA ALA A 299 -46.53 -2.89 13.65
C ALA A 299 -46.49 -4.03 14.70
N LYS A 300 -45.31 -4.63 14.93
CA LYS A 300 -45.12 -5.66 15.97
C LYS A 300 -45.35 -5.11 17.38
N VAL A 301 -44.85 -3.91 17.66
CA VAL A 301 -45.04 -3.27 18.98
C VAL A 301 -46.51 -2.96 19.20
N LEU A 302 -47.20 -2.38 18.21
CA LEU A 302 -48.64 -2.10 18.30
C LEU A 302 -49.47 -3.38 18.46
N GLN A 303 -49.15 -4.46 17.74
CA GLN A 303 -49.80 -5.76 17.95
C GLN A 303 -49.60 -6.30 19.38
N LYS A 304 -48.40 -6.11 19.96
CA LYS A 304 -48.12 -6.54 21.33
C LYS A 304 -48.91 -5.74 22.37
N TRP A 305 -49.19 -4.47 22.10
CA TRP A 305 -49.98 -3.60 22.99
C TRP A 305 -51.49 -3.76 22.82
N VAL A 306 -51.97 -4.06 21.60
CA VAL A 306 -53.40 -4.25 21.31
C VAL A 306 -53.86 -5.69 21.58
N GLY A 307 -52.95 -6.67 21.57
CA GLY A 307 -53.22 -8.07 21.86
C GLY A 307 -53.01 -8.49 23.32
N SER A 308 -52.94 -7.54 24.26
CA SER A 308 -52.74 -7.78 25.69
C SER A 308 -53.96 -7.44 26.57
N ASP A 309 -55.17 -7.52 26.00
CA ASP A 309 -56.46 -7.60 26.71
C ASP A 309 -56.98 -9.05 26.70
#